data_AF-A0A7X6K6M4-F1
#
_entry.id   AF-A0A7X6K6M4-F1
#
_cell.length_a   1.000
_cell.length_b   1.000
_cell.length_c   1.000
_cell.angle_alpha   90.00
_cell.angle_beta   90.00
_cell.angle_gamma   90.00
#
_symmetry.space_group_name_H-M   'P 1'
#
loop_
_entity.id
_entity.type
_entity.pdbx_description
1 polymer ?
#
loop_
_entity_poly.entity_id
_entity_poly.type
_entity_poly.pdbx_seq_one_letter_code
_entity_poly.pdbx_strand_id
1 'polypeptide(L)'
;MTRNATLFGWAFGDPAREDDAAYVADLKAAALRNAAETAAAKGLRIREETAEYTLVSEADTLIDGGETGHDKLVVRCTVDVTGPGAEHVRAEGPMNG
;
A
#
# COMPACT_ATOMS: atom_id res chain seq x y z
N MET A 1 -1.53 -24.81 -3.73
CA MET A 1 -0.83 -23.50 -3.75
C MET A 1 -1.45 -22.65 -2.65
N THR A 2 -0.77 -22.51 -1.53
CA THR A 2 -1.17 -21.66 -0.42
C THR A 2 -1.23 -20.23 -0.97
N ARG A 3 -2.42 -19.63 -1.04
CA ARG A 3 -2.53 -18.20 -1.31
C ARG A 3 -1.84 -17.51 -0.13
N ASN A 4 -0.63 -16.99 -0.34
CA ASN A 4 -0.03 -16.11 0.63
C ASN A 4 -0.99 -14.95 0.82
N ALA A 5 -1.32 -14.68 2.07
CA ALA A 5 -2.20 -13.58 2.39
C ALA A 5 -1.44 -12.27 2.20
N THR A 6 -2.01 -11.38 1.42
CA THR A 6 -1.41 -10.09 1.08
C THR A 6 -2.16 -8.97 1.79
N LEU A 7 -1.44 -7.95 2.23
CA LEU A 7 -1.97 -6.75 2.85
C LEU A 7 -1.56 -5.53 2.02
N PHE A 8 -2.44 -4.53 1.96
CA PHE A 8 -2.12 -3.28 1.27
C PHE A 8 -1.84 -2.14 2.25
N GLY A 9 -0.74 -1.44 2.04
CA GLY A 9 -0.44 -0.16 2.66
C GLY A 9 -0.49 0.95 1.62
N TRP A 10 -0.90 2.14 2.04
CA TRP A 10 -1.10 3.28 1.14
C TRP A 10 -0.40 4.49 1.72
N ALA A 11 0.25 5.27 0.86
CA ALA A 11 0.72 6.61 1.19
C ALA A 11 0.24 7.58 0.12
N PHE A 12 -0.13 8.77 0.56
CA PHE A 12 -0.62 9.84 -0.30
C PHE A 12 0.38 10.98 -0.24
N GLY A 13 0.67 11.54 -1.41
CA GLY A 13 1.63 12.60 -1.58
C GLY A 13 1.19 13.62 -2.62
N ASP A 14 2.08 14.58 -2.82
CA ASP A 14 1.93 15.66 -3.77
C ASP A 14 2.35 15.19 -5.18
N PRO A 15 1.46 15.28 -6.19
CA PRO A 15 1.77 14.84 -7.55
C PRO A 15 2.84 15.70 -8.24
N ALA A 16 3.00 16.98 -7.87
CA ALA A 16 4.04 17.82 -8.46
C ALA A 16 5.47 17.38 -8.06
N ARG A 17 5.59 16.40 -7.15
CA ARG A 17 6.85 15.80 -6.72
C ARG A 17 7.00 14.34 -7.15
N GLU A 18 6.23 13.86 -8.13
CA GLU A 18 6.33 12.47 -8.59
C GLU A 18 7.71 12.13 -9.21
N ASP A 19 8.38 13.12 -9.81
CA ASP A 19 9.75 12.97 -10.34
C ASP A 19 10.84 13.04 -9.27
N ASP A 20 10.51 13.44 -8.03
CA ASP A 20 11.46 13.47 -6.93
C ASP A 20 11.62 12.06 -6.36
N ALA A 21 12.66 11.37 -6.82
CA ALA A 21 12.96 9.99 -6.42
C ALA A 21 13.12 9.81 -4.90
N ALA A 22 13.62 10.83 -4.18
CA ALA A 22 13.75 10.79 -2.72
C ALA A 22 12.38 10.91 -2.04
N TYR A 23 11.52 11.79 -2.56
CA TYR A 23 10.13 11.92 -2.10
C TYR A 23 9.32 10.65 -2.34
N VAL A 24 9.43 10.06 -3.54
CA VAL A 24 8.78 8.79 -3.87
C VAL A 24 9.29 7.65 -2.98
N ALA A 25 10.59 7.62 -2.66
CA ALA A 25 11.14 6.63 -1.74
C ALA A 25 10.56 6.77 -0.32
N ASP A 26 10.38 7.99 0.17
CA ASP A 26 9.73 8.25 1.46
C ASP A 26 8.26 7.79 1.46
N LEU A 27 7.52 8.07 0.38
CA LEU A 27 6.15 7.56 0.22
C LEU A 27 6.07 6.03 0.18
N LYS A 28 7.02 5.36 -0.47
CA LYS A 28 7.12 3.89 -0.45
C LYS A 28 7.37 3.38 0.97
N ALA A 29 8.30 3.99 1.69
CA ALA A 29 8.58 3.64 3.09
C ALA A 29 7.34 3.88 3.99
N ALA A 30 6.61 4.97 3.78
CA ALA A 30 5.37 5.26 4.49
C ALA A 30 4.27 4.24 4.17
N ALA A 31 4.11 3.85 2.90
CA ALA A 31 3.15 2.83 2.49
C ALA A 31 3.48 1.47 3.12
N LEU A 32 4.76 1.07 3.14
CA LEU A 32 5.21 -0.16 3.80
C LEU A 32 4.95 -0.11 5.32
N ARG A 33 5.25 1.03 5.97
CA ARG A 33 4.99 1.22 7.40
C ARG A 33 3.50 1.09 7.72
N ASN A 34 2.63 1.69 6.91
CA ASN A 34 1.19 1.59 7.09
C ASN A 34 0.70 0.14 6.94
N ALA A 35 1.28 -0.64 6.02
CA ALA A 35 1.02 -2.07 5.92
C ALA A 35 1.50 -2.82 7.18
N ALA A 36 2.69 -2.50 7.68
CA ALA A 36 3.25 -3.09 8.89
C ALA A 36 2.37 -2.81 10.13
N GLU A 37 1.90 -1.57 10.29
CA GLU A 37 1.02 -1.16 11.38
C GLU A 37 -0.34 -1.89 11.30
N THR A 38 -0.90 -2.01 10.09
CA THR A 38 -2.16 -2.75 9.87
C THR A 38 -1.98 -4.24 10.17
N ALA A 39 -0.86 -4.84 9.76
CA ALA A 39 -0.53 -6.22 10.09
C ALA A 39 -0.38 -6.40 11.60
N ALA A 40 0.36 -5.51 12.27
CA ALA A 40 0.58 -5.56 13.71
C ALA A 40 -0.73 -5.43 14.50
N ALA A 41 -1.65 -4.54 14.07
CA ALA A 41 -2.98 -4.40 14.66
C ALA A 41 -3.82 -5.70 14.56
N LYS A 42 -3.55 -6.53 13.55
CA LYS A 42 -4.16 -7.86 13.35
C LYS A 42 -3.36 -9.00 14.00
N GLY A 43 -2.27 -8.71 14.70
CA GLY A 43 -1.37 -9.72 15.29
C GLY A 43 -0.49 -10.46 14.28
N LEU A 44 -0.31 -9.88 13.09
CA LEU A 44 0.44 -10.43 11.97
C LEU A 44 1.77 -9.68 11.78
N ARG A 45 2.66 -10.27 10.98
CA ARG A 45 3.92 -9.65 10.55
C ARG A 45 3.97 -9.59 9.04
N ILE A 46 4.48 -8.50 8.48
CA ILE A 46 4.74 -8.38 7.05
C ILE A 46 6.05 -9.08 6.67
N ARG A 47 6.18 -9.47 5.41
CA ARG A 47 7.43 -9.90 4.77
C ARG A 47 7.92 -8.76 3.87
N GLU A 48 8.72 -7.87 4.43
CA GLU A 48 9.19 -6.67 3.71
C GLU A 48 9.89 -7.00 2.38
N GLU A 49 10.52 -8.18 2.30
CA GLU A 49 11.15 -8.73 1.09
C GLU A 49 10.19 -8.97 -0.08
N THR A 50 8.87 -9.06 0.17
CA THR A 50 7.84 -9.28 -0.85
C THR A 50 7.02 -8.03 -1.15
N ALA A 51 7.45 -6.87 -0.65
CA ALA A 51 6.78 -5.61 -0.88
C ALA A 51 6.86 -5.17 -2.35
N GLU A 52 5.71 -5.15 -3.02
CA GLU A 52 5.53 -4.61 -4.37
C GLU A 52 4.88 -3.23 -4.31
N TYR A 53 5.49 -2.24 -4.97
CA TYR A 53 5.02 -0.86 -4.95
C TYR A 53 4.41 -0.48 -6.30
N THR A 54 3.19 0.03 -6.27
CA THR A 54 2.52 0.64 -7.42
C THR A 54 2.38 2.13 -7.16
N LEU A 55 2.94 2.96 -8.04
CA LEU A 55 2.62 4.39 -8.09
C LEU A 55 1.37 4.56 -8.94
N VAL A 56 0.42 5.35 -8.44
CA VAL A 56 -0.77 5.76 -9.16
C VAL A 56 -0.79 7.29 -9.13
N SER A 57 -0.53 7.89 -10.27
CA SER A 57 -0.73 9.32 -10.54
C SER A 57 -1.87 9.47 -11.55
N GLU A 58 -2.77 10.43 -11.31
CA GLU A 58 -3.92 10.69 -12.21
C GLU A 58 -3.48 11.10 -13.62
N ALA A 59 -2.24 11.58 -13.80
CA ALA A 59 -1.69 11.90 -15.11
C ALA A 59 -1.62 10.69 -16.07
N ASP A 60 -1.57 9.46 -15.54
CA ASP A 60 -1.34 8.25 -16.34
C ASP A 60 -2.43 7.16 -16.21
N THR A 61 -3.47 7.35 -15.37
CA THR A 61 -4.42 6.25 -15.10
C THR A 61 -5.92 6.62 -15.11
N LEU A 62 -6.67 5.90 -15.96
CA LEU A 62 -8.13 5.71 -16.01
C LEU A 62 -8.67 4.98 -14.75
N ILE A 63 -8.26 5.39 -13.55
CA ILE A 63 -8.81 4.87 -12.31
C ILE A 63 -9.98 5.79 -11.95
N ASP A 64 -11.21 5.32 -12.20
CA ASP A 64 -12.43 5.82 -11.55
C ASP A 64 -12.36 5.42 -10.07
N GLY A 65 -11.39 5.98 -9.36
CA GLY A 65 -11.25 5.90 -7.91
C GLY A 65 -12.07 7.05 -7.37
N GLY A 66 -13.15 6.74 -6.64
CA GLY A 66 -14.05 7.75 -6.08
C GLY A 66 -13.35 8.90 -5.33
N GLU A 67 -14.16 9.88 -4.96
CA GLU A 67 -13.89 11.29 -4.56
C GLU A 67 -12.72 11.58 -3.59
N THR A 68 -12.00 10.59 -3.09
CA THR A 68 -10.88 10.71 -2.14
C THR A 68 -9.49 10.81 -2.81
N GLY A 69 -9.39 10.52 -4.12
CA GLY A 69 -8.12 10.41 -4.86
C GLY A 69 -7.77 11.54 -5.83
N HIS A 70 -8.58 12.61 -5.91
CA HIS A 70 -8.31 13.72 -6.82
C HIS A 70 -7.09 14.54 -6.35
N ASP A 71 -6.21 14.85 -7.30
CA ASP A 71 -5.00 15.66 -7.19
C ASP A 71 -3.90 15.08 -6.26
N LYS A 72 -3.78 13.74 -6.18
CA LYS A 72 -2.83 13.10 -5.26
C LYS A 72 -1.97 12.04 -5.93
N LEU A 73 -0.67 12.07 -5.62
CA LEU A 73 0.21 10.94 -5.87
C LEU A 73 -0.09 9.85 -4.86
N VAL A 74 -0.41 8.65 -5.33
CA VAL A 74 -0.72 7.52 -4.45
C VAL A 74 0.33 6.44 -4.62
N VAL A 75 0.96 6.04 -3.52
CA VAL A 75 1.83 4.86 -3.47
C VAL A 75 1.10 3.74 -2.75
N ARG A 76 0.78 2.68 -3.48
CA ARG A 76 0.25 1.44 -2.92
C ARG A 76 1.38 0.43 -2.75
N CYS A 77 1.57 -0.04 -1.52
CA CYS A 77 2.43 -1.17 -1.18
C CYS A 77 1.56 -2.43 -1.03
N THR A 78 1.89 -3.50 -1.73
CA THR A 78 1.32 -4.84 -1.54
C THR A 78 2.39 -5.72 -0.92
N VAL A 79 2.11 -6.33 0.23
CA VAL A 79 3.12 -7.13 0.95
C VAL A 79 2.49 -8.40 1.50
N ASP A 80 3.23 -9.51 1.49
CA ASP A 80 2.76 -10.73 2.13
C ASP A 80 2.78 -10.58 3.65
N VAL A 81 1.82 -11.21 4.31
CA VAL A 81 1.76 -11.32 5.76
C VAL A 81 1.91 -12.76 6.23
N THR A 82 2.47 -12.90 7.43
CA THR A 82 2.69 -14.16 8.12
C THR A 82 2.23 -14.05 9.56
N GLY A 83 1.85 -15.19 10.14
CA GLY A 83 1.37 -15.26 11.51
C GLY A 83 0.11 -16.12 11.66
N PRO A 84 -0.30 -16.39 12.90
CA PRO A 84 -1.55 -17.08 13.17
C PRO A 84 -2.73 -16.27 12.62
N GLY A 85 -3.54 -16.87 11.74
CA GLY A 85 -4.66 -16.18 11.08
C GLY A 85 -4.30 -15.47 9.77
N ALA A 86 -3.02 -15.51 9.33
CA ALA A 86 -2.62 -14.95 8.04
C ALA A 86 -3.45 -15.56 6.89
N GLU A 87 -3.74 -16.86 6.90
CA GLU A 87 -4.56 -17.53 5.87
C GLU A 87 -5.97 -16.94 5.65
N HIS A 88 -6.48 -16.19 6.63
CA HIS A 88 -7.77 -15.50 6.56
C HIS A 88 -7.66 -14.07 6.06
N VAL A 89 -6.45 -13.50 6.02
CA VAL A 89 -6.22 -12.17 5.45
C VAL A 89 -6.35 -12.25 3.94
N ARG A 90 -7.40 -11.61 3.44
CA ARG A 90 -7.51 -11.29 2.02
C ARG A 90 -6.94 -9.91 1.80
N ALA A 91 -6.61 -9.64 0.55
CA ALA A 91 -6.13 -8.35 0.10
C ALA A 91 -7.21 -7.28 0.37
N GLU A 92 -7.22 -6.76 1.58
CA GLU A 92 -8.13 -5.74 2.07
C GLU A 92 -7.27 -4.49 2.27
N GLY A 93 -7.46 -3.49 1.41
CA GLY A 93 -6.86 -2.19 1.65
C GLY A 93 -7.57 -1.53 2.82
N PRO A 94 -6.93 -0.58 3.53
CA PRO A 94 -7.66 0.31 4.42
C PRO A 94 -8.86 0.89 3.67
N MET A 95 -10.07 0.45 4.04
CA MET A 95 -11.30 1.19 3.76
C MET A 95 -11.19 2.48 4.56
N ASN A 96 -10.56 3.50 4.00
CA ASN A 96 -10.93 4.87 4.34
C ASN A 96 -12.16 5.17 3.48
N GLY A 97 -13.32 4.85 4.06
CA GLY A 97 -14.67 5.03 3.54
C GLY A 97 -15.66 4.60 4.61
#